data_AF-A0A7S1XQE0-F1
#
_entry.id   AF-A0A7S1XQE0-F1
#
_cell.length_a   1.000
_cell.length_b   1.000
_cell.length_c   1.000
_cell.angle_alpha   90.00
_cell.angle_beta   90.00
_cell.angle_gamma   90.00
#
_symmetry.space_group_name_H-M   'P 1'
#
loop_
_entity.id
_entity.type
_entity.pdbx_description
1 polymer ?
#
loop_
_entity_poly.entity_id
_entity_poly.type
_entity_poly.pdbx_seq_one_letter_code
_entity_poly.pdbx_strand_id
1 'polypeptide(L)'
;LGVAPRSRALAARALEAHRAPPRVPGASDWAQSTPGPREQPKRALASALCPGDMGNKGAKQTDEWEIDEEDENGISEVMRTQLSRLIIYAESSDVQLQRDVAEKLANEAVKPARQVQIVELGGLELLLPLTHSEDHDVQRLSAHALANLSVNAENQILMADKGGESRGPPAREAPHCLQHSCVTPILTLLGIEMLVHLLGSTNEAVQRQASKAIANMAVNRSNKEKINECGGLDPLISLAGSKSDSVAVEAIAALANLAVNDLNEAEIARLGGLAPILDCAQSSNPDLSCQAARALRNLSCNQSNKEEILKLDGARILQKMTTSKHQRTAKQAARALVNLNVTDG
;
A
#
# COMPACT_ATOMS: atom_id res chain seq x y z
N LEU A 1 -11.51 -52.33 9.63
CA LEU A 1 -11.87 -51.48 8.47
C LEU A 1 -12.65 -50.29 9.03
N GLY A 2 -11.96 -49.26 9.55
CA GLY A 2 -11.76 -47.94 8.89
C GLY A 2 -13.05 -47.11 9.04
N VAL A 3 -13.13 -45.96 9.72
CA VAL A 3 -12.28 -44.77 9.77
C VAL A 3 -12.59 -44.00 11.08
N ALA A 4 -11.56 -43.43 11.72
CA ALA A 4 -11.67 -42.53 12.87
C ALA A 4 -11.75 -41.03 12.44
N PRO A 5 -12.35 -40.14 13.24
CA PRO A 5 -12.53 -38.72 12.92
C PRO A 5 -11.28 -37.90 13.27
N ARG A 6 -10.85 -37.05 12.34
CA ARG A 6 -9.76 -36.06 12.53
C ARG A 6 -10.35 -34.74 13.04
N SER A 7 -10.24 -34.49 14.33
CA SER A 7 -10.32 -33.16 14.93
C SER A 7 -9.59 -33.17 16.27
N ARG A 8 -8.64 -32.24 16.45
CA ARG A 8 -7.74 -32.02 17.62
C ARG A 8 -6.37 -32.69 17.53
N ALA A 9 -5.45 -32.09 16.78
CA ALA A 9 -4.02 -32.13 17.05
C ALA A 9 -3.30 -31.05 16.23
N LEU A 10 -3.33 -29.79 16.67
CA LEU A 10 -2.40 -28.74 16.24
C LEU A 10 -2.42 -27.54 17.21
N ALA A 11 -2.57 -27.81 18.50
CA ALA A 11 -2.49 -26.80 19.57
C ALA A 11 -1.88 -27.43 20.82
N ALA A 12 -0.58 -27.79 20.76
CA ALA A 12 0.27 -28.08 21.91
C ALA A 12 1.71 -28.34 21.46
N ARG A 13 2.45 -27.29 21.06
CA ARG A 13 3.92 -27.37 20.97
C ARG A 13 4.62 -26.00 20.97
N ALA A 14 4.16 -25.12 21.85
CA ALA A 14 4.84 -23.86 22.15
C ALA A 14 5.08 -23.76 23.66
N LEU A 15 6.08 -24.48 24.16
CA LEU A 15 6.79 -24.16 25.40
C LEU A 15 8.01 -25.08 25.51
N GLU A 16 9.13 -24.51 25.96
CA GLU A 16 10.45 -25.12 26.22
C GLU A 16 11.48 -25.13 25.06
N ALA A 17 12.20 -24.00 24.93
CA ALA A 17 13.65 -24.00 24.68
C ALA A 17 14.27 -22.63 24.97
N HIS A 18 14.46 -22.30 26.25
CA HIS A 18 15.48 -21.32 26.68
C HIS A 18 16.74 -22.09 27.05
N ARG A 19 17.82 -21.95 26.27
CA ARG A 19 19.22 -22.11 26.75
C ARG A 19 20.23 -21.53 25.73
N ALA A 20 21.03 -20.61 26.24
CA ALA A 20 22.26 -19.91 25.80
C ALA A 20 22.90 -20.16 24.40
N PRO A 21 23.54 -19.12 23.80
CA PRO A 21 24.26 -19.21 22.53
C PRO A 21 25.64 -19.89 22.67
N PRO A 22 26.17 -20.54 21.61
CA PRO A 22 27.50 -21.14 21.61
C PRO A 22 28.62 -20.10 21.41
N ARG A 23 29.78 -20.37 22.02
CA ARG A 23 31.01 -19.56 21.99
C ARG A 23 31.73 -19.65 20.64
N VAL A 24 32.33 -18.53 20.21
CA VAL A 24 33.21 -18.41 19.04
C VAL A 24 34.64 -18.86 19.41
N PRO A 25 35.31 -19.74 18.64
CA PRO A 25 36.74 -20.03 18.83
C PRO A 25 37.62 -18.94 18.22
N GLY A 26 38.65 -18.54 18.97
CA GLY A 26 39.57 -17.46 18.65
C GLY A 26 40.63 -17.80 17.60
N ALA A 27 41.24 -16.72 17.12
CA ALA A 27 42.37 -16.70 16.21
C ALA A 27 43.67 -17.18 16.88
N SER A 28 44.31 -18.18 16.28
CA SER A 28 45.76 -18.38 16.27
C SER A 28 46.10 -19.51 15.28
N ASP A 29 47.26 -19.38 14.65
CA ASP A 29 47.88 -20.32 13.71
C ASP A 29 47.35 -20.27 12.28
N TRP A 30 48.02 -19.49 11.43
CA TRP A 30 48.68 -19.95 10.19
C TRP A 30 49.67 -18.85 9.75
N ALA A 31 50.80 -18.80 10.46
CA ALA A 31 52.02 -18.24 9.91
C ALA A 31 52.74 -19.34 9.10
N GLN A 32 53.54 -18.91 8.13
CA GLN A 32 54.51 -19.68 7.32
C GLN A 32 53.98 -20.20 5.97
N SER A 33 54.20 -19.39 4.92
CA SER A 33 54.91 -19.81 3.70
C SER A 33 55.07 -18.62 2.74
N THR A 34 56.30 -18.11 2.63
CA THR A 34 56.77 -17.24 1.54
C THR A 34 57.49 -18.07 0.49
N PRO A 35 57.39 -17.69 -0.79
CA PRO A 35 58.61 -17.50 -1.60
C PRO A 35 58.65 -16.12 -2.28
N GLY A 36 59.87 -15.57 -2.39
CA GLY A 36 60.17 -14.24 -2.94
C GLY A 36 60.18 -14.14 -4.48
N PRO A 37 60.88 -13.14 -5.04
CA PRO A 37 60.26 -12.01 -5.72
C PRO A 37 60.21 -12.15 -7.24
N ARG A 38 59.17 -11.61 -7.88
CA ARG A 38 59.17 -11.27 -9.31
C ARG A 38 58.54 -9.89 -9.52
N GLU A 39 59.10 -9.19 -10.49
CA GLU A 39 59.18 -7.74 -10.66
C GLU A 39 57.84 -7.02 -10.89
N GLN A 40 57.73 -5.79 -10.38
CA GLN A 40 56.67 -4.82 -10.71
C GLN A 40 57.12 -3.92 -11.88
N PRO A 41 56.19 -3.49 -12.75
CA PRO A 41 56.24 -2.16 -13.34
C PRO A 41 55.38 -1.16 -12.51
N LYS A 42 55.91 0.06 -12.44
CA LYS A 42 55.58 1.16 -11.53
C LYS A 42 54.32 1.97 -11.90
N ARG A 43 53.73 2.57 -10.85
CA ARG A 43 52.99 3.87 -10.75
C ARG A 43 51.53 3.88 -11.26
N ALA A 44 50.55 4.51 -10.60
CA ALA A 44 50.56 5.48 -9.50
C ALA A 44 49.31 5.34 -8.60
N LEU A 45 49.51 5.40 -7.29
CA LEU A 45 48.48 5.65 -6.26
C LEU A 45 48.72 7.08 -5.74
N ALA A 46 47.68 7.93 -5.80
CA ALA A 46 47.55 9.13 -4.98
C ALA A 46 46.38 8.84 -4.02
N SER A 47 46.66 8.45 -2.78
CA SER A 47 46.86 9.30 -1.60
C SER A 47 45.64 10.13 -1.21
N ALA A 48 45.00 9.65 -0.14
CA ALA A 48 43.95 10.28 0.64
C ALA A 48 44.32 11.70 1.12
N LEU A 49 43.33 12.59 1.17
CA LEU A 49 43.26 13.71 2.12
C LEU A 49 41.79 14.10 2.38
N CYS A 50 41.39 14.02 3.64
CA CYS A 50 40.39 14.87 4.29
C CYS A 50 41.06 15.41 5.57
N PRO A 51 40.56 16.46 6.25
CA PRO A 51 39.80 17.64 5.81
C PRO A 51 40.43 18.96 6.32
N GLY A 52 40.06 20.11 5.75
CA GLY A 52 40.46 21.41 6.30
C GLY A 52 39.93 22.60 5.51
N ASP A 53 38.93 23.25 6.11
CA ASP A 53 38.39 24.60 5.87
C ASP A 53 38.80 25.34 4.59
N MET A 54 37.80 25.63 3.75
CA MET A 54 37.58 26.99 3.26
C MET A 54 36.23 27.12 2.55
N GLY A 55 35.42 28.07 3.03
CA GLY A 55 34.55 28.86 2.17
C GLY A 55 33.09 28.44 2.10
N ASN A 56 32.32 28.92 3.07
CA ASN A 56 30.91 29.26 2.89
C ASN A 56 30.72 30.11 1.62
N LYS A 57 30.27 29.49 0.53
CA LYS A 57 29.51 30.13 -0.54
C LYS A 57 28.41 29.17 -0.94
N GLY A 58 27.19 29.48 -0.51
CA GLY A 58 25.99 28.83 -0.99
C GLY A 58 25.93 28.90 -2.51
N ALA A 59 26.02 27.76 -3.15
CA ALA A 59 25.49 27.54 -4.48
C ALA A 59 24.25 26.66 -4.30
N LYS A 60 23.12 27.31 -3.98
CA LYS A 60 21.81 26.76 -4.33
C LYS A 60 21.76 26.75 -5.85
N GLN A 61 22.10 25.61 -6.43
CA GLN A 61 21.69 25.28 -7.78
C GLN A 61 20.88 24.01 -7.66
N THR A 62 19.70 24.16 -7.08
CA THR A 62 18.59 23.27 -7.37
C THR A 62 18.22 23.59 -8.81
N ASP A 63 18.64 22.76 -9.77
CA ASP A 63 18.13 22.84 -11.15
C ASP A 63 16.60 22.92 -11.03
N GLU A 64 16.02 24.08 -11.37
CA GLU A 64 14.57 24.29 -11.31
C GLU A 64 13.92 23.33 -12.31
N TRP A 65 13.11 22.41 -11.78
CA TRP A 65 12.47 21.32 -12.53
C TRP A 65 11.21 21.84 -13.23
N GLU A 66 11.36 22.84 -14.10
CA GLU A 66 10.27 23.34 -14.93
C GLU A 66 9.94 22.30 -16.01
N ILE A 67 8.70 21.80 -15.99
CA ILE A 67 8.16 20.98 -17.07
C ILE A 67 7.32 21.91 -17.93
N ASP A 68 7.79 22.21 -19.13
CA ASP A 68 6.98 22.91 -20.14
C ASP A 68 5.74 22.05 -20.46
N GLU A 69 4.56 22.64 -20.28
CA GLU A 69 3.27 21.95 -20.38
C GLU A 69 2.84 21.62 -21.82
N GLU A 70 3.60 22.05 -22.83
CA GLU A 70 3.10 22.14 -24.23
C GLU A 70 3.55 21.03 -25.20
N ASP A 71 4.42 20.07 -24.83
CA ASP A 71 4.91 19.05 -25.78
C ASP A 71 4.58 17.60 -25.39
N GLU A 72 3.38 17.12 -25.75
CA GLU A 72 2.86 15.78 -25.42
C GLU A 72 3.80 14.61 -25.81
N ASN A 73 4.66 14.77 -26.82
CA ASN A 73 5.59 13.71 -27.26
C ASN A 73 7.02 13.86 -26.71
N GLY A 74 7.51 15.10 -26.52
CA GLY A 74 8.81 15.36 -25.90
C GLY A 74 8.85 15.04 -24.39
N ILE A 75 7.71 15.18 -23.72
CA ILE A 75 7.55 14.92 -22.28
C ILE A 75 7.85 13.45 -21.93
N SER A 76 7.62 12.50 -22.84
CA SER A 76 7.83 11.06 -22.59
C SER A 76 9.31 10.68 -22.46
N GLU A 77 10.19 11.25 -23.28
CA GLU A 77 11.63 10.98 -23.25
C GLU A 77 12.29 11.64 -22.03
N VAL A 78 11.85 12.87 -21.70
CA VAL A 78 12.28 13.62 -20.52
C VAL A 78 11.82 12.90 -19.26
N MET A 79 10.55 12.51 -19.18
CA MET A 79 9.99 11.75 -18.06
C MET A 79 10.62 10.37 -17.92
N ARG A 80 10.94 9.68 -19.03
CA ARG A 80 11.67 8.41 -19.04
C ARG A 80 13.09 8.55 -18.52
N THR A 81 13.82 9.55 -19.00
CA THR A 81 15.19 9.86 -18.57
C THR A 81 15.21 10.27 -17.10
N GLN A 82 14.23 11.08 -16.69
CA GLN A 82 14.06 11.50 -15.30
C GLN A 82 13.70 10.31 -14.41
N LEU A 83 12.68 9.50 -14.74
CA LEU A 83 12.29 8.31 -13.98
C LEU A 83 13.43 7.30 -13.84
N SER A 84 14.20 7.05 -14.89
CA SER A 84 15.35 6.15 -14.84
C SER A 84 16.43 6.63 -13.85
N ARG A 85 16.66 7.95 -13.76
CA ARG A 85 17.53 8.54 -12.73
C ARG A 85 16.90 8.45 -11.34
N LEU A 86 15.59 8.68 -11.23
CA LEU A 86 14.87 8.64 -9.96
C LEU A 86 14.81 7.23 -9.35
N ILE A 87 14.85 6.15 -10.17
CA ILE A 87 14.98 4.76 -9.68
C ILE A 87 16.31 4.61 -8.92
N ILE A 88 17.42 5.11 -9.47
CA ILE A 88 18.74 5.08 -8.81
C ILE A 88 18.71 5.91 -7.51
N TYR A 89 17.95 7.00 -7.49
CA TYR A 89 17.83 7.85 -6.31
C TYR A 89 16.90 7.29 -5.23
N ALA A 90 15.89 6.49 -5.58
CA ALA A 90 15.06 5.78 -4.62
C ALA A 90 15.87 4.76 -3.80
N GLU A 91 16.97 4.24 -4.36
CA GLU A 91 17.93 3.39 -3.67
C GLU A 91 19.02 4.18 -2.90
N SER A 92 19.03 5.52 -3.02
CA SER A 92 20.00 6.36 -2.31
C SER A 92 19.65 6.51 -0.84
N SER A 93 20.65 6.76 0.02
CA SER A 93 20.45 7.07 1.43
C SER A 93 19.99 8.51 1.71
N ASP A 94 19.77 9.33 0.67
CA ASP A 94 19.36 10.72 0.80
C ASP A 94 17.83 10.85 0.86
N VAL A 95 17.33 11.04 2.07
CA VAL A 95 15.90 11.18 2.36
C VAL A 95 15.28 12.41 1.69
N GLN A 96 16.03 13.52 1.56
CA GLN A 96 15.48 14.72 0.90
C GLN A 96 15.23 14.44 -0.57
N LEU A 97 16.19 13.78 -1.22
CA LEU A 97 16.06 13.40 -2.62
C LEU A 97 14.90 12.42 -2.83
N GLN A 98 14.78 11.38 -1.98
CA GLN A 98 13.64 10.46 -2.00
C GLN A 98 12.30 11.20 -1.87
N ARG A 99 12.24 12.23 -1.02
CA ARG A 99 11.04 13.05 -0.82
C ARG A 99 10.69 13.84 -2.06
N ASP A 100 11.66 14.54 -2.66
CA ASP A 100 11.46 15.33 -3.87
C ASP A 100 11.00 14.45 -5.04
N VAL A 101 11.58 13.25 -5.17
CA VAL A 101 11.15 12.22 -6.13
C VAL A 101 9.69 11.83 -5.93
N ALA A 102 9.33 11.42 -4.70
CA ALA A 102 8.00 10.94 -4.38
C ALA A 102 6.94 12.05 -4.54
N GLU A 103 7.28 13.28 -4.16
CA GLU A 103 6.42 14.45 -4.33
C GLU A 103 6.14 14.73 -5.80
N LYS A 104 7.19 14.75 -6.64
CA LYS A 104 7.02 14.98 -8.07
C LYS A 104 6.10 13.93 -8.69
N LEU A 105 6.33 12.65 -8.39
CA LEU A 105 5.49 11.57 -8.90
C LEU A 105 4.05 11.65 -8.38
N ALA A 106 3.86 12.00 -7.11
CA ALA A 106 2.53 12.19 -6.56
C ALA A 106 1.75 13.30 -7.30
N ASN A 107 2.42 14.41 -7.61
CA ASN A 107 1.86 15.53 -8.36
C ASN A 107 1.54 15.14 -9.81
N GLU A 108 2.41 14.38 -10.47
CA GLU A 108 2.17 13.94 -11.84
C GLU A 108 1.07 12.88 -11.95
N ALA A 109 0.98 11.99 -10.95
CA ALA A 109 -0.05 10.95 -10.90
C ALA A 109 -1.48 11.50 -10.78
N VAL A 110 -1.65 12.77 -10.39
CA VAL A 110 -2.98 13.43 -10.38
C VAL A 110 -3.53 13.59 -11.81
N LYS A 111 -2.67 13.75 -12.82
CA LYS A 111 -3.06 14.04 -14.20
C LYS A 111 -3.41 12.75 -14.93
N PRO A 112 -4.66 12.55 -15.41
CA PRO A 112 -5.07 11.31 -16.06
C PRO A 112 -4.19 10.89 -17.24
N ALA A 113 -3.76 11.86 -18.05
CA ALA A 113 -2.88 11.62 -19.19
C ALA A 113 -1.49 11.07 -18.80
N ARG A 114 -1.01 11.35 -17.59
CA ARG A 114 0.32 10.91 -17.11
C ARG A 114 0.27 9.59 -16.33
N GLN A 115 -0.91 9.15 -15.89
CA GLN A 115 -1.05 7.97 -15.04
C GLN A 115 -0.54 6.69 -15.70
N VAL A 116 -0.93 6.43 -16.95
CA VAL A 116 -0.48 5.23 -17.69
C VAL A 116 1.01 5.30 -17.96
N GLN A 117 1.48 6.46 -18.44
CA GLN A 117 2.88 6.71 -18.75
C GLN A 117 3.80 6.51 -17.54
N ILE A 118 3.42 7.00 -16.35
CA ILE A 118 4.21 6.78 -15.11
C ILE A 118 4.42 5.28 -14.86
N VAL A 119 3.37 4.47 -15.01
CA VAL A 119 3.44 3.02 -14.75
C VAL A 119 4.24 2.30 -15.83
N GLU A 120 4.03 2.64 -17.10
CA GLU A 120 4.79 2.09 -18.24
C GLU A 120 6.30 2.35 -18.12
N LEU A 121 6.68 3.50 -17.56
CA LEU A 121 8.07 3.91 -17.37
C LEU A 121 8.69 3.37 -16.07
N GLY A 122 8.03 2.46 -15.36
CA GLY A 122 8.59 1.82 -14.17
C GLY A 122 8.35 2.58 -12.85
N GLY A 123 7.38 3.50 -12.81
CA GLY A 123 7.07 4.28 -11.61
C GLY A 123 6.64 3.44 -10.41
N LEU A 124 6.09 2.24 -10.63
CA LEU A 124 5.73 1.32 -9.54
C LEU A 124 6.97 0.73 -8.87
N GLU A 125 7.96 0.32 -9.66
CA GLU A 125 9.25 -0.20 -9.20
C GLU A 125 10.00 0.82 -8.35
N LEU A 126 9.82 2.10 -8.66
CA LEU A 126 10.37 3.21 -7.88
C LEU A 126 9.58 3.46 -6.59
N LEU A 127 8.25 3.53 -6.67
CA LEU A 127 7.41 3.95 -5.55
C LEU A 127 7.26 2.87 -4.46
N LEU A 128 7.22 1.59 -4.83
CA LEU A 128 7.01 0.48 -3.88
C LEU A 128 8.14 0.32 -2.84
N PRO A 129 9.43 0.50 -3.16
CA PRO A 129 10.46 0.59 -2.13
C PRO A 129 10.27 1.78 -1.18
N LEU A 130 9.89 2.95 -1.72
CA LEU A 130 9.74 4.19 -0.94
C LEU A 130 8.58 4.14 0.05
N THR A 131 7.59 3.26 -0.13
CA THR A 131 6.54 3.04 0.87
C THR A 131 7.05 2.39 2.16
N HIS A 132 8.30 1.94 2.21
CA HIS A 132 8.96 1.42 3.42
C HIS A 132 9.98 2.39 4.01
N SER A 133 10.09 3.60 3.47
CA SER A 133 10.98 4.60 4.06
C SER A 133 10.62 4.82 5.53
N GLU A 134 11.65 4.89 6.38
CA GLU A 134 11.50 5.31 7.78
C GLU A 134 11.06 6.78 7.87
N ASP A 135 11.26 7.55 6.79
CA ASP A 135 10.75 8.90 6.68
C ASP A 135 9.26 8.90 6.35
N HIS A 136 8.47 9.43 7.29
CA HIS A 136 7.03 9.48 7.18
C HIS A 136 6.52 10.28 5.99
N ASP A 137 7.25 11.32 5.53
CA ASP A 137 6.84 12.09 4.37
C ASP A 137 7.10 11.34 3.07
N VAL A 138 8.27 10.71 2.93
CA VAL A 138 8.57 9.83 1.78
C VAL A 138 7.54 8.71 1.67
N GLN A 139 7.26 8.02 2.78
CA GLN A 139 6.25 6.95 2.82
C GLN A 139 4.86 7.48 2.41
N ARG A 140 4.43 8.62 2.97
CA ARG A 140 3.13 9.24 2.69
C ARG A 140 3.00 9.69 1.24
N LEU A 141 4.02 10.35 0.69
CA LEU A 141 4.02 10.83 -0.70
C LEU A 141 3.99 9.66 -1.68
N SER A 142 4.72 8.59 -1.37
CA SER A 142 4.73 7.37 -2.19
C SER A 142 3.36 6.68 -2.17
N ALA A 143 2.75 6.53 -1.00
CA ALA A 143 1.38 6.02 -0.89
C ALA A 143 0.36 6.91 -1.62
N HIS A 144 0.53 8.24 -1.57
CA HIS A 144 -0.31 9.19 -2.30
C HIS A 144 -0.16 9.03 -3.82
N ALA A 145 1.06 8.89 -4.34
CA ALA A 145 1.30 8.65 -5.76
C ALA A 145 0.60 7.35 -6.21
N LEU A 146 0.77 6.26 -5.47
CA LEU A 146 0.11 4.98 -5.75
C LEU A 146 -1.43 5.11 -5.74
N ALA A 147 -1.98 5.83 -4.77
CA ALA A 147 -3.42 6.08 -4.70
C ALA A 147 -3.94 6.85 -5.93
N ASN A 148 -3.18 7.83 -6.42
CA ASN A 148 -3.55 8.58 -7.63
C ASN A 148 -3.44 7.72 -8.89
N LEU A 149 -2.37 6.92 -9.01
CA LEU A 149 -2.18 6.00 -10.13
C LEU A 149 -3.28 4.91 -10.19
N SER A 150 -3.80 4.47 -9.03
CA SER A 150 -4.85 3.45 -8.94
C SER A 150 -6.22 3.89 -9.47
N VAL A 151 -6.40 5.19 -9.74
CA VAL A 151 -7.64 5.72 -10.34
C VAL A 151 -7.83 5.21 -11.78
N ASN A 152 -6.73 5.00 -12.52
CA ASN A 152 -6.77 4.51 -13.89
C ASN A 152 -6.98 2.99 -13.94
N ALA A 153 -7.95 2.52 -14.72
CA ALA A 153 -8.32 1.11 -14.79
C ALA A 153 -7.22 0.19 -15.38
N GLU A 154 -6.42 0.67 -16.32
CA GLU A 154 -5.30 -0.09 -16.91
C GLU A 154 -4.18 -0.28 -15.88
N ASN A 155 -3.88 0.77 -15.12
CA ASN A 155 -2.93 0.69 -14.01
C ASN A 155 -3.39 -0.29 -12.93
N GLN A 156 -4.70 -0.42 -12.67
CA GLN A 156 -5.21 -1.38 -11.70
C GLN A 156 -4.89 -2.83 -12.08
N ILE A 157 -4.81 -3.14 -13.38
CA ILE A 157 -4.41 -4.47 -13.86
C ILE A 157 -2.94 -4.68 -13.49
N LEU A 158 -2.07 -3.73 -13.84
CA LEU A 158 -0.63 -3.83 -13.56
C LEU A 158 -0.32 -3.79 -12.06
N MET A 159 -1.06 -3.05 -11.25
CA MET A 159 -0.88 -3.05 -9.79
C MET A 159 -1.40 -4.33 -9.14
N ALA A 160 -2.41 -4.98 -9.73
CA ALA A 160 -2.84 -6.29 -9.29
C ALA A 160 -1.89 -7.41 -9.75
N ASP A 161 -1.27 -7.25 -10.93
CA ASP A 161 -0.55 -8.29 -11.67
C ASP A 161 0.98 -8.16 -11.65
N LYS A 162 1.59 -7.04 -11.24
CA LYS A 162 3.06 -6.92 -11.01
C LYS A 162 3.54 -7.71 -9.78
N GLY A 163 3.05 -8.95 -9.69
CA GLY A 163 3.54 -10.10 -8.96
C GLY A 163 3.39 -11.43 -9.70
N GLY A 164 2.99 -11.43 -10.98
CA GLY A 164 2.93 -12.59 -11.85
C GLY A 164 3.66 -12.30 -13.17
N GLU A 165 4.83 -12.92 -13.34
CA GLU A 165 5.65 -12.89 -14.56
C GLU A 165 6.15 -11.50 -15.04
N SER A 166 7.42 -11.28 -14.72
CA SER A 166 8.37 -10.46 -15.49
C SER A 166 8.00 -10.32 -16.98
N ARG A 167 7.34 -9.22 -17.35
CA ARG A 167 7.84 -8.43 -18.47
C ARG A 167 8.94 -7.53 -17.94
N GLY A 168 10.06 -8.14 -17.56
CA GLY A 168 11.31 -7.43 -17.47
C GLY A 168 11.61 -6.76 -18.82
N PRO A 169 12.35 -5.64 -18.83
CA PRO A 169 12.89 -5.13 -20.08
C PRO A 169 13.63 -6.27 -20.80
N PRO A 170 13.58 -6.36 -22.14
CA PRO A 170 14.29 -7.41 -22.87
C PRO A 170 15.75 -7.40 -22.43
N ALA A 171 16.20 -8.53 -21.90
CA ALA A 171 17.51 -8.72 -21.34
C ALA A 171 18.61 -8.27 -22.33
N ARG A 172 19.11 -7.05 -22.15
CA ARG A 172 20.41 -6.59 -22.64
C ARG A 172 21.02 -5.67 -21.58
N GLU A 173 21.91 -6.29 -20.81
CA GLU A 173 23.07 -5.68 -20.13
C GLU A 173 22.79 -4.69 -18.99
N ALA A 174 22.70 -5.21 -17.77
CA ALA A 174 23.11 -4.47 -16.56
C ALA A 174 24.06 -5.34 -15.73
N PRO A 175 25.20 -4.78 -15.24
CA PRO A 175 26.31 -5.57 -14.72
C PRO A 175 26.07 -6.02 -13.28
N HIS A 176 26.54 -7.24 -13.01
CA HIS A 176 26.79 -7.87 -11.73
C HIS A 176 26.95 -6.91 -10.53
N CYS A 177 25.97 -6.91 -9.60
CA CYS A 177 26.15 -6.58 -8.18
C CYS A 177 24.96 -7.15 -7.37
N LEU A 178 24.75 -8.47 -7.40
CA LEU A 178 23.98 -9.16 -6.38
C LEU A 178 24.93 -10.04 -5.61
N GLN A 179 25.41 -9.57 -4.45
CA GLN A 179 25.76 -10.46 -3.35
C GLN A 179 26.03 -9.71 -2.04
N HIS A 180 25.16 -10.04 -1.08
CA HIS A 180 25.33 -10.01 0.38
C HIS A 180 24.88 -8.78 1.17
N SER A 181 23.71 -9.00 1.80
CA SER A 181 23.42 -8.80 3.23
C SER A 181 22.45 -7.65 3.55
N CYS A 182 21.36 -8.03 4.23
CA CYS A 182 20.25 -7.22 4.75
C CYS A 182 19.15 -6.86 3.76
N VAL A 183 18.28 -7.83 3.42
CA VAL A 183 16.97 -7.52 2.88
C VAL A 183 15.93 -8.51 3.42
N THR A 184 15.04 -7.96 4.24
CA THR A 184 13.92 -8.57 4.95
C THR A 184 12.86 -9.17 4.01
N PRO A 185 11.93 -10.02 4.50
CA PRO A 185 10.84 -10.64 3.71
C PRO A 185 9.87 -9.67 2.99
N ILE A 186 10.09 -8.37 3.13
CA ILE A 186 9.21 -7.27 2.71
C ILE A 186 9.41 -6.89 1.24
N LEU A 187 10.57 -7.22 0.65
CA LEU A 187 10.85 -6.92 -0.76
C LEU A 187 10.04 -7.77 -1.77
N THR A 188 9.19 -8.68 -1.31
CA THR A 188 8.35 -9.52 -2.17
C THR A 188 6.88 -9.07 -2.17
N LEU A 189 6.51 -8.00 -1.44
CA LEU A 189 5.12 -7.55 -1.40
C LEU A 189 4.67 -7.03 -2.78
N LEU A 190 3.64 -7.67 -3.31
CA LEU A 190 3.03 -7.34 -4.60
C LEU A 190 2.12 -6.11 -4.48
N GLY A 191 1.70 -5.48 -5.58
CA GLY A 191 1.02 -4.17 -5.51
C GLY A 191 -0.19 -4.10 -4.55
N ILE A 192 -1.11 -5.07 -4.59
CA ILE A 192 -2.24 -5.13 -3.62
C ILE A 192 -1.76 -5.47 -2.20
N GLU A 193 -0.82 -6.41 -2.05
CA GLU A 193 -0.27 -6.81 -0.75
C GLU A 193 0.43 -5.64 -0.04
N MET A 194 1.12 -4.81 -0.83
CA MET A 194 1.75 -3.57 -0.37
C MET A 194 0.72 -2.59 0.16
N LEU A 195 -0.34 -2.36 -0.62
CA LEU A 195 -1.41 -1.46 -0.20
C LEU A 195 -2.08 -1.96 1.08
N VAL A 196 -2.29 -3.28 1.22
CA VAL A 196 -2.80 -3.89 2.46
C VAL A 196 -1.82 -3.71 3.62
N HIS A 197 -0.51 -3.88 3.41
CA HIS A 197 0.50 -3.64 4.43
C HIS A 197 0.46 -2.20 4.95
N LEU A 198 0.30 -1.22 4.06
CA LEU A 198 0.25 0.20 4.42
C LEU A 198 -1.01 0.60 5.22
N LEU A 199 -2.09 -0.19 5.18
CA LEU A 199 -3.24 0.01 6.07
C LEU A 199 -2.85 -0.14 7.55
N GLY A 200 -1.80 -0.92 7.86
CA GLY A 200 -1.27 -1.11 9.20
C GLY A 200 -0.25 -0.05 9.64
N SER A 201 0.01 0.98 8.82
CA SER A 201 0.95 2.06 9.18
C SER A 201 0.50 2.78 10.45
N THR A 202 1.44 3.28 11.25
CA THR A 202 1.15 4.15 12.41
C THR A 202 0.81 5.58 12.00
N ASN A 203 0.99 5.93 10.72
CA ASN A 203 0.73 7.26 10.19
C ASN A 203 -0.65 7.33 9.52
N GLU A 204 -1.55 8.14 10.08
CA GLU A 204 -2.92 8.32 9.57
C GLU A 204 -2.97 8.77 8.10
N ALA A 205 -2.03 9.62 7.66
CA ALA A 205 -2.00 10.06 6.28
C ALA A 205 -1.64 8.92 5.33
N VAL A 206 -0.76 7.99 5.74
CA VAL A 206 -0.44 6.78 4.98
C VAL A 206 -1.64 5.83 4.95
N GLN A 207 -2.27 5.57 6.10
CA GLN A 207 -3.49 4.75 6.20
C GLN A 207 -4.60 5.28 5.29
N ARG A 208 -4.79 6.60 5.25
CA ARG A 208 -5.77 7.26 4.39
C ARG A 208 -5.46 7.00 2.91
N GLN A 209 -4.22 7.21 2.47
CA GLN A 209 -3.86 7.02 1.05
C GLN A 209 -3.93 5.55 0.66
N ALA A 210 -3.50 4.63 1.53
CA ALA A 210 -3.64 3.20 1.31
C ALA A 210 -5.12 2.78 1.21
N SER A 211 -5.98 3.25 2.12
CA SER A 211 -7.42 2.98 2.07
C SER A 211 -8.06 3.51 0.79
N LYS A 212 -7.67 4.72 0.35
CA LYS A 212 -8.13 5.32 -0.91
C LYS A 212 -7.69 4.50 -2.12
N ALA A 213 -6.43 4.04 -2.16
CA ALA A 213 -5.91 3.19 -3.21
C ALA A 213 -6.69 1.87 -3.28
N ILE A 214 -6.90 1.21 -2.13
CA ILE A 214 -7.71 -0.02 -2.04
C ILE A 214 -9.15 0.23 -2.48
N ALA A 215 -9.76 1.37 -2.12
CA ALA A 215 -11.11 1.72 -2.57
C ALA A 215 -11.19 1.83 -4.09
N ASN A 216 -10.21 2.46 -4.74
CA ASN A 216 -10.11 2.55 -6.20
C ASN A 216 -9.94 1.16 -6.84
N MET A 217 -9.01 0.36 -6.31
CA MET A 217 -8.74 -1.00 -6.79
C MET A 217 -9.98 -1.91 -6.66
N ALA A 218 -10.75 -1.76 -5.58
CA ALA A 218 -11.95 -2.52 -5.30
C ALA A 218 -13.14 -2.17 -6.23
N VAL A 219 -13.03 -1.17 -7.12
CA VAL A 219 -14.02 -0.95 -8.18
C VAL A 219 -14.03 -2.14 -9.14
N ASN A 220 -12.86 -2.68 -9.48
CA ASN A 220 -12.70 -3.86 -10.34
C ASN A 220 -13.12 -5.15 -9.62
N ARG A 221 -13.80 -6.06 -10.32
CA ARG A 221 -14.33 -7.30 -9.72
C ARG A 221 -13.23 -8.27 -9.29
N SER A 222 -12.24 -8.51 -10.16
CA SER A 222 -11.11 -9.41 -9.88
C SER A 222 -10.31 -8.99 -8.64
N ASN A 223 -10.12 -7.68 -8.47
CA ASN A 223 -9.37 -7.13 -7.35
C ASN A 223 -10.07 -7.33 -6.00
N LYS A 224 -11.40 -7.40 -5.96
CA LYS A 224 -12.15 -7.56 -4.69
C LYS A 224 -11.78 -8.85 -3.97
N GLU A 225 -11.70 -9.96 -4.71
CA GLU A 225 -11.32 -11.26 -4.17
C GLU A 225 -9.85 -11.25 -3.76
N LYS A 226 -8.97 -10.73 -4.61
CA LYS A 226 -7.54 -10.63 -4.31
C LYS A 226 -7.24 -9.79 -3.06
N ILE A 227 -7.94 -8.67 -2.87
CA ILE A 227 -7.82 -7.83 -1.66
C ILE A 227 -8.20 -8.62 -0.40
N ASN A 228 -9.25 -9.44 -0.47
CA ASN A 228 -9.65 -10.30 0.64
C ASN A 228 -8.61 -11.40 0.90
N GLU A 229 -8.15 -12.09 -0.14
CA GLU A 229 -7.09 -13.12 -0.05
C GLU A 229 -5.79 -12.58 0.56
N CYS A 230 -5.45 -11.31 0.26
CA CYS A 230 -4.30 -10.62 0.85
C CYS A 230 -4.54 -10.15 2.31
N GLY A 231 -5.70 -10.43 2.90
CA GLY A 231 -6.04 -10.07 4.27
C GLY A 231 -6.46 -8.61 4.46
N GLY A 232 -6.93 -7.93 3.40
CA GLY A 232 -7.25 -6.50 3.44
C GLY A 232 -8.51 -6.14 4.24
N LEU A 233 -9.42 -7.08 4.52
CA LEU A 233 -10.69 -6.78 5.18
C LEU A 233 -10.52 -6.36 6.65
N ASP A 234 -9.75 -7.10 7.44
CA ASP A 234 -9.55 -6.83 8.87
C ASP A 234 -8.95 -5.44 9.14
N PRO A 235 -7.85 -5.03 8.47
CA PRO A 235 -7.32 -3.67 8.63
C PRO A 235 -8.32 -2.59 8.23
N LEU A 236 -9.08 -2.76 7.13
CA LEU A 236 -10.11 -1.81 6.73
C LEU A 236 -11.23 -1.69 7.77
N ILE A 237 -11.65 -2.80 8.38
CA ILE A 237 -12.64 -2.81 9.46
C ILE A 237 -12.09 -2.08 10.69
N SER A 238 -10.81 -2.27 11.02
CA SER A 238 -10.16 -1.52 12.11
C SER A 238 -10.12 -0.02 11.81
N LEU A 239 -9.74 0.36 10.59
CA LEU A 239 -9.65 1.76 10.16
C LEU A 239 -11.01 2.45 10.03
N ALA A 240 -12.09 1.71 9.80
CA ALA A 240 -13.46 2.23 9.90
C ALA A 240 -13.77 2.79 11.30
N GLY A 241 -13.15 2.24 12.36
CA GLY A 241 -13.23 2.76 13.72
C GLY A 241 -12.21 3.87 14.05
N SER A 242 -11.49 4.40 13.06
CA SER A 242 -10.50 5.46 13.27
C SER A 242 -11.14 6.75 13.79
N LYS A 243 -10.40 7.46 14.65
CA LYS A 243 -10.79 8.81 15.11
C LYS A 243 -10.65 9.86 14.00
N SER A 244 -9.89 9.55 12.96
CA SER A 244 -9.74 10.41 11.80
C SER A 244 -10.83 10.10 10.80
N ASP A 245 -11.82 10.98 10.70
CA ASP A 245 -12.89 10.91 9.71
C ASP A 245 -12.33 10.70 8.29
N SER A 246 -11.20 11.34 7.97
CA SER A 246 -10.58 11.24 6.65
C SER A 246 -10.07 9.82 6.34
N VAL A 247 -9.64 9.06 7.35
CA VAL A 247 -9.25 7.66 7.24
C VAL A 247 -10.49 6.77 7.18
N ALA A 248 -11.44 6.99 8.11
CA ALA A 248 -12.67 6.22 8.20
C ALA A 248 -13.50 6.32 6.90
N VAL A 249 -13.57 7.50 6.27
CA VAL A 249 -14.28 7.70 4.99
C VAL A 249 -13.71 6.80 3.90
N GLU A 250 -12.39 6.78 3.74
CA GLU A 250 -11.74 5.98 2.69
C GLU A 250 -11.83 4.48 3.00
N ALA A 251 -11.70 4.09 4.27
CA ALA A 251 -11.85 2.70 4.71
C ALA A 251 -13.27 2.17 4.47
N ILE A 252 -14.30 2.94 4.86
CA ILE A 252 -15.69 2.59 4.60
C ILE A 252 -15.99 2.61 3.09
N ALA A 253 -15.39 3.52 2.32
CA ALA A 253 -15.53 3.52 0.87
C ALA A 253 -14.97 2.24 0.23
N ALA A 254 -13.82 1.75 0.71
CA ALA A 254 -13.25 0.48 0.31
C ALA A 254 -14.16 -0.69 0.68
N LEU A 255 -14.61 -0.78 1.94
CA LEU A 255 -15.54 -1.81 2.41
C LEU A 255 -16.84 -1.81 1.61
N ALA A 256 -17.39 -0.63 1.29
CA ALA A 256 -18.58 -0.51 0.46
C ALA A 256 -18.38 -1.08 -0.95
N ASN A 257 -17.21 -0.84 -1.56
CA ASN A 257 -16.89 -1.40 -2.88
C ASN A 257 -16.68 -2.92 -2.81
N LEU A 258 -15.98 -3.41 -1.77
CA LEU A 258 -15.70 -4.82 -1.54
C LEU A 258 -16.98 -5.64 -1.26
N ALA A 259 -17.92 -5.09 -0.50
CA ALA A 259 -19.20 -5.71 -0.16
C ALA A 259 -20.16 -5.91 -1.35
N VAL A 260 -19.79 -5.48 -2.56
CA VAL A 260 -20.54 -5.82 -3.78
C VAL A 260 -20.30 -7.28 -4.21
N ASN A 261 -19.26 -7.94 -3.68
CA ASN A 261 -18.96 -9.35 -3.92
C ASN A 261 -19.51 -10.21 -2.77
N ASP A 262 -20.26 -11.26 -3.09
CA ASP A 262 -20.95 -12.16 -2.16
C ASP A 262 -20.01 -12.79 -1.10
N LEU A 263 -18.78 -13.17 -1.49
CA LEU A 263 -17.82 -13.75 -0.54
C LEU A 263 -17.34 -12.69 0.46
N ASN A 264 -17.08 -11.48 -0.02
CA ASN A 264 -16.59 -10.39 0.81
C ASN A 264 -17.67 -9.83 1.73
N GLU A 265 -18.93 -9.73 1.30
CA GLU A 265 -20.01 -9.23 2.19
C GLU A 265 -20.23 -10.13 3.41
N ALA A 266 -20.13 -11.46 3.24
CA ALA A 266 -20.27 -12.41 4.32
C ALA A 266 -19.05 -12.34 5.25
N GLU A 267 -17.85 -12.22 4.67
CA GLU A 267 -16.62 -12.17 5.43
C GLU A 267 -16.48 -10.87 6.24
N ILE A 268 -16.87 -9.72 5.69
CA ILE A 268 -16.91 -8.44 6.42
C ILE A 268 -17.78 -8.57 7.67
N ALA A 269 -18.95 -9.19 7.57
CA ALA A 269 -19.82 -9.40 8.72
C ALA A 269 -19.23 -10.40 9.72
N ARG A 270 -18.63 -11.50 9.23
CA ARG A 270 -17.97 -12.51 10.07
C ARG A 270 -16.82 -11.91 10.89
N LEU A 271 -16.09 -10.96 10.33
CA LEU A 271 -15.01 -10.22 10.99
C LEU A 271 -15.51 -9.09 11.91
N GLY A 272 -16.83 -8.95 12.09
CA GLY A 272 -17.42 -7.96 12.98
C GLY A 272 -17.52 -6.55 12.39
N GLY A 273 -17.40 -6.40 11.07
CA GLY A 273 -17.41 -5.10 10.39
C GLY A 273 -18.74 -4.34 10.45
N LEU A 274 -19.86 -5.01 10.76
CA LEU A 274 -21.18 -4.38 10.81
C LEU A 274 -21.28 -3.29 11.89
N ALA A 275 -20.71 -3.51 13.07
CA ALA A 275 -20.79 -2.54 14.16
C ALA A 275 -20.04 -1.23 13.85
N PRO A 276 -18.75 -1.25 13.45
CA PRO A 276 -18.06 -0.02 13.03
C PRO A 276 -18.74 0.72 11.88
N ILE A 277 -19.33 -0.01 10.91
CA ILE A 277 -20.06 0.60 9.80
C ILE A 277 -21.34 1.30 10.30
N LEU A 278 -22.08 0.69 11.23
CA LEU A 278 -23.27 1.29 11.84
C LEU A 278 -22.92 2.51 12.71
N ASP A 279 -21.78 2.50 13.38
CA ASP A 279 -21.27 3.67 14.11
C ASP A 279 -20.95 4.82 13.14
N CYS A 280 -20.25 4.53 12.04
CA CYS A 280 -19.96 5.50 10.98
C CYS A 280 -21.23 6.08 10.35
N ALA A 281 -22.29 5.28 10.21
CA ALA A 281 -23.57 5.70 9.67
C ALA A 281 -24.22 6.82 10.50
N GLN A 282 -23.93 6.87 11.80
CA GLN A 282 -24.41 7.87 12.75
C GLN A 282 -23.54 9.12 12.83
N SER A 283 -22.41 9.18 12.11
CA SER A 283 -21.51 10.33 12.11
C SER A 283 -22.20 11.60 11.61
N SER A 284 -21.80 12.75 12.15
CA SER A 284 -22.17 14.07 11.64
C SER A 284 -21.46 14.43 10.33
N ASN A 285 -20.41 13.69 9.98
CA ASN A 285 -19.71 13.83 8.70
C ASN A 285 -20.57 13.24 7.57
N PRO A 286 -21.03 14.06 6.62
CA PRO A 286 -21.96 13.63 5.59
C PRO A 286 -21.34 12.62 4.62
N ASP A 287 -20.04 12.72 4.35
CA ASP A 287 -19.35 11.79 3.45
C ASP A 287 -19.21 10.42 4.11
N LEU A 288 -18.82 10.39 5.40
CA LEU A 288 -18.70 9.15 6.17
C LEU A 288 -20.06 8.44 6.30
N SER A 289 -21.09 9.18 6.71
CA SER A 289 -22.45 8.67 6.83
C SER A 289 -22.99 8.16 5.47
N CYS A 290 -22.70 8.87 4.37
CA CYS A 290 -23.10 8.43 3.03
C CYS A 290 -22.39 7.14 2.60
N GLN A 291 -21.08 7.01 2.86
CA GLN A 291 -20.33 5.79 2.54
C GLN A 291 -20.80 4.61 3.39
N ALA A 292 -21.07 4.83 4.67
CA ALA A 292 -21.61 3.81 5.56
C ALA A 292 -23.00 3.34 5.11
N ALA A 293 -23.88 4.25 4.71
CA ALA A 293 -25.18 3.90 4.11
C ALA A 293 -25.02 3.03 2.86
N ARG A 294 -24.02 3.34 2.02
CA ARG A 294 -23.70 2.57 0.81
C ARG A 294 -23.19 1.17 1.15
N ALA A 295 -22.34 1.03 2.16
CA ALA A 295 -21.86 -0.26 2.66
C ALA A 295 -23.02 -1.10 3.21
N LEU A 296 -23.85 -0.53 4.10
CA LEU A 296 -25.00 -1.22 4.70
C LEU A 296 -26.01 -1.71 3.66
N ARG A 297 -26.27 -0.91 2.62
CA ARG A 297 -27.11 -1.33 1.50
C ARG A 297 -26.58 -2.59 0.81
N ASN A 298 -25.27 -2.67 0.60
CA ASN A 298 -24.66 -3.84 -0.04
C ASN A 298 -24.71 -5.04 0.90
N LEU A 299 -24.27 -4.85 2.15
CA LEU A 299 -24.21 -5.91 3.17
C LEU A 299 -25.59 -6.47 3.53
N SER A 300 -26.66 -5.68 3.42
CA SER A 300 -28.02 -6.13 3.73
C SER A 300 -28.64 -7.03 2.67
N CYS A 301 -27.96 -7.30 1.54
CA CYS A 301 -28.42 -8.30 0.57
C CYS A 301 -28.32 -9.73 1.13
N ASN A 302 -27.30 -10.01 1.95
CA ASN A 302 -27.05 -11.31 2.57
C ASN A 302 -27.99 -11.61 3.73
N GLN A 303 -28.63 -12.78 3.75
CA GLN A 303 -29.60 -13.12 4.80
C GLN A 303 -29.01 -13.14 6.22
N SER A 304 -27.81 -13.69 6.41
CA SER A 304 -27.15 -13.73 7.73
C SER A 304 -26.80 -12.33 8.22
N ASN A 305 -26.36 -11.46 7.30
CA ASN A 305 -26.04 -10.07 7.64
C ASN A 305 -27.29 -9.29 8.03
N LYS A 306 -28.45 -9.54 7.40
CA LYS A 306 -29.70 -8.87 7.79
C LYS A 306 -30.02 -9.08 9.26
N GLU A 307 -29.95 -10.33 9.72
CA GLU A 307 -30.23 -10.68 11.12
C GLU A 307 -29.26 -9.96 12.07
N GLU A 308 -27.99 -9.89 11.72
CA GLU A 308 -26.98 -9.23 12.55
C GLU A 308 -27.13 -7.70 12.55
N ILE A 309 -27.42 -7.09 11.40
CA ILE A 309 -27.75 -5.67 11.30
C ILE A 309 -28.96 -5.34 12.19
N LEU A 310 -29.99 -6.19 12.22
CA LEU A 310 -31.15 -5.99 13.08
C LEU A 310 -30.81 -6.12 14.57
N LYS A 311 -29.98 -7.08 14.97
CA LYS A 311 -29.50 -7.22 16.36
C LYS A 311 -28.71 -6.00 16.83
N LEU A 312 -27.98 -5.36 15.92
CA LEU A 312 -27.19 -4.14 16.18
C LEU A 312 -28.02 -2.85 16.05
N ASP A 313 -29.35 -2.93 16.12
CA ASP A 313 -30.26 -1.78 16.04
C ASP A 313 -30.15 -1.00 14.72
N GLY A 314 -29.68 -1.67 13.66
CA GLY A 314 -29.42 -1.08 12.36
C GLY A 314 -30.69 -0.57 11.66
N ALA A 315 -31.85 -1.17 11.92
CA ALA A 315 -33.13 -0.69 11.38
C ALA A 315 -33.43 0.75 11.84
N ARG A 316 -33.30 1.04 13.14
CA ARG A 316 -33.54 2.39 13.68
C ARG A 316 -32.52 3.39 13.14
N ILE A 317 -31.25 3.00 13.05
CA ILE A 317 -30.19 3.83 12.50
C ILE A 317 -30.52 4.19 11.05
N LEU A 318 -30.85 3.21 10.21
CA LEU A 318 -31.19 3.42 8.81
C LEU A 318 -32.48 4.25 8.64
N GLN A 319 -33.51 4.04 9.47
CA GLN A 319 -34.72 4.87 9.48
C GLN A 319 -34.40 6.33 9.79
N LYS A 320 -33.50 6.61 10.74
CA LYS A 320 -33.05 7.99 10.97
C LYS A 320 -32.37 8.57 9.73
N MET A 321 -31.56 7.78 9.03
CA MET A 321 -30.83 8.23 7.84
C MET A 321 -31.72 8.53 6.63
N THR A 322 -32.91 7.93 6.51
CA THR A 322 -33.84 8.26 5.42
C THR A 322 -34.34 9.71 5.49
N THR A 323 -34.28 10.32 6.68
CA THR A 323 -34.62 11.74 6.90
C THR A 323 -33.47 12.72 6.60
N SER A 324 -32.30 12.21 6.19
CA SER A 324 -31.13 13.04 5.89
C SER A 324 -31.41 14.04 4.77
N LYS A 325 -30.93 15.29 4.94
CA LYS A 325 -30.93 16.32 3.89
C LYS A 325 -30.09 15.91 2.66
N HIS A 326 -29.18 14.95 2.82
CA HIS A 326 -28.35 14.45 1.73
C HIS A 326 -29.08 13.32 1.00
N GLN A 327 -29.61 13.63 -0.18
CA GLN A 327 -30.47 12.72 -0.94
C GLN A 327 -29.78 11.37 -1.26
N ARG A 328 -28.46 11.36 -1.47
CA ARG A 328 -27.70 10.12 -1.69
C ARG A 328 -27.77 9.21 -0.47
N THR A 329 -27.47 9.73 0.72
CA THR A 329 -27.55 9.01 2.00
C THR A 329 -28.95 8.46 2.23
N ALA A 330 -29.98 9.30 2.11
CA ALA A 330 -31.37 8.91 2.29
C ALA A 330 -31.78 7.76 1.34
N LYS A 331 -31.40 7.84 0.07
CA LYS A 331 -31.67 6.79 -0.94
C LYS A 331 -30.96 5.48 -0.62
N GLN A 332 -29.71 5.51 -0.17
CA GLN A 332 -29.01 4.27 0.21
C GLN A 332 -29.62 3.64 1.45
N ALA A 333 -29.95 4.45 2.45
CA ALA A 333 -30.57 3.97 3.69
C ALA A 333 -31.95 3.34 3.44
N ALA A 334 -32.79 3.97 2.61
CA ALA A 334 -34.09 3.43 2.24
C ALA A 334 -33.94 2.07 1.51
N ARG A 335 -32.97 1.95 0.60
CA ARG A 335 -32.68 0.67 -0.06
C ARG A 335 -32.19 -0.39 0.92
N ALA A 336 -31.37 -0.02 1.89
CA ALA A 336 -30.93 -0.94 2.92
C ALA A 336 -32.11 -1.45 3.78
N LEU A 337 -33.06 -0.58 4.15
CA LEU A 337 -34.29 -0.98 4.88
C LEU A 337 -35.17 -1.94 4.08
N VAL A 338 -35.34 -1.68 2.78
CA VAL A 338 -36.07 -2.58 1.87
C VAL A 338 -35.42 -3.96 1.88
N ASN A 339 -34.09 -4.04 1.79
CA ASN A 339 -33.37 -5.32 1.84
C ASN A 339 -33.55 -6.05 3.18
N LEU A 340 -33.65 -5.31 4.30
CA LEU A 340 -33.94 -5.86 5.63
C LEU A 340 -35.39 -6.33 5.80
N ASN A 341 -36.26 -6.15 4.80
CA ASN A 341 -37.72 -6.36 4.89
C ASN A 341 -38.37 -5.52 6.01
N VAL A 342 -37.76 -4.39 6.36
CA VAL A 342 -38.36 -3.42 7.29
C VAL A 342 -39.13 -2.43 6.42
N THR A 343 -40.41 -2.69 6.19
CA THR A 343 -41.33 -1.71 5.61
C THR A 343 -41.84 -0.80 6.72
N ASP A 344 -41.91 0.51 6.45
CA ASP A 344 -42.40 1.52 7.39
C ASP A 344 -43.73 1.05 8.04
N GLY A 345 -43.72 0.97 9.37
CA GLY A 345 -44.89 0.65 10.19
C GLY A 345 -45.71 1.89 10.50
#